data_AF-A0A7T3RDE5-F1
#
_entry.id   AF-A0A7T3RDE5-F1
#
_cell.length_a   1.000
_cell.length_b   1.000
_cell.length_c   1.000
_cell.angle_alpha   90.00
_cell.angle_beta   90.00
_cell.angle_gamma   90.00
#
_symmetry.space_group_name_H-M   'P 1'
#
loop_
_entity.id
_entity.type
_entity.pdbx_description
1 polymer ?
#
loop_
_entity_poly.entity_id
_entity_poly.type
_entity_poly.pdbx_seq_one_letter_code
_entity_poly.pdbx_strand_id
1 'polypeptide(L)'
;MKDFELDKDSKRKLYYQLFREISGQIENNTLKTGTKLPSVRVMSQKQGISKNTVTKAYEELEKAGYITSVPKSGFFVKKPGETLELNSINTNQEDQIPTVESIMDAAVESKKDTFVMADPFDSEEDTRNEPTVPKQSESAPIILSSGQVIQSSAELNSELNKTSLSTPEQELSELYRQAFIKNKQHKVNKEDSLIGDETLRIAVAAFLYNFRKTDVNPANIIIGTDIKQLIFNILSLPSLSENGIKSQGHGLLQLAELSSGNGHPNVNPSIAICEGTERTMKKILSLTGKPVKEIPQDDSGMNFDFLVTSGATMVFTTPTDVPPSDSPLKDLDSRRNEILSWVTAEPYRYIIEYDTSTCSEDATPFLHENSDKVIYTNSFETSTFGTIKAAFAVLPKKLAEEYKSRYEGFECPLSSLNQTVISDILLSGKLQKYLDELEQL
;
A
#
# COMPACT_ATOMS: atom_id res chain seq x y z
N MET A 1 20.82 21.72 18.24
CA MET A 1 19.72 22.47 17.58
C MET A 1 19.95 23.94 17.83
N LYS A 2 20.07 24.76 16.80
CA LYS A 2 20.22 26.21 16.96
C LYS A 2 18.85 26.83 17.26
N ASP A 3 18.83 27.89 18.05
CA ASP A 3 17.58 28.63 18.32
C ASP A 3 17.14 29.43 17.09
N PHE A 4 15.83 29.42 16.88
CA PHE A 4 15.11 30.14 15.84
C PHE A 4 13.70 30.46 16.33
N GLU A 5 13.10 31.48 15.75
CA GLU A 5 11.72 31.88 16.02
C GLU A 5 10.84 31.59 14.79
N LEU A 6 9.60 31.16 15.03
CA LEU A 6 8.61 30.95 13.99
C LEU A 6 7.75 32.22 13.82
N ASP A 7 7.60 32.68 12.58
CA ASP A 7 6.77 33.84 12.24
C ASP A 7 5.28 33.44 12.30
N LYS A 8 4.56 33.98 13.29
CA LYS A 8 3.14 33.66 13.55
C LYS A 8 2.17 34.47 12.68
N ASP A 9 2.63 35.58 12.11
CA ASP A 9 1.84 36.48 11.25
C ASP A 9 2.05 36.16 9.76
N SER A 10 3.02 35.30 9.43
CA SER A 10 3.24 34.76 8.10
C SER A 10 2.01 34.05 7.50
N LYS A 11 1.80 34.22 6.20
CA LYS A 11 0.86 33.38 5.43
C LYS A 11 1.24 31.89 5.39
N ARG A 12 2.47 31.52 5.75
CA ARG A 12 2.97 30.14 5.75
C ARG A 12 2.60 29.41 7.04
N LYS A 13 1.99 28.23 6.93
CA LYS A 13 1.57 27.43 8.10
C LYS A 13 2.77 27.07 9.00
N LEU A 14 2.60 27.26 10.31
CA LEU A 14 3.66 27.11 11.32
C LEU A 14 4.33 25.72 11.33
N TYR A 15 3.59 24.63 11.08
CA TYR A 15 4.18 23.29 11.00
C TYR A 15 5.21 23.17 9.86
N TYR A 16 4.97 23.84 8.74
CA TYR A 16 5.86 23.81 7.58
C TYR A 16 7.09 24.71 7.77
N GLN A 17 6.93 25.82 8.49
CA GLN A 17 8.08 26.63 8.94
C GLN A 17 9.00 25.79 9.85
N LEU A 18 8.41 25.09 10.83
CA LEU A 18 9.13 24.20 11.74
C LEU A 18 9.80 23.02 11.01
N PHE A 19 9.10 22.39 10.06
CA PHE A 19 9.65 21.34 9.19
C PHE A 19 10.91 21.85 8.47
N ARG A 20 10.81 22.99 7.75
CA ARG A 20 11.92 23.51 6.92
C ARG A 20 13.14 23.92 7.73
N GLU A 21 12.92 24.50 8.91
CA GLU A 21 14.02 24.94 9.76
C GLU A 21 14.75 23.74 10.38
N ILE A 22 14.02 22.69 10.74
CA ILE A 22 14.62 21.43 11.20
C ILE A 22 15.31 20.69 10.05
N SER A 23 14.67 20.51 8.90
CA SER A 23 15.28 19.81 7.75
C SER A 23 16.52 20.55 7.25
N GLY A 24 16.47 21.88 7.14
CA GLY A 24 17.62 22.71 6.77
C GLY A 24 18.78 22.62 7.76
N GLN A 25 18.49 22.56 9.07
CA GLN A 25 19.52 22.29 10.09
C GLN A 25 20.08 20.85 10.01
N ILE A 26 19.32 19.88 9.52
CA ILE A 26 19.81 18.50 9.29
C ILE A 26 20.70 18.44 8.04
N GLU A 27 20.26 19.06 6.94
CA GLU A 27 20.99 19.12 5.66
C GLU A 27 22.35 19.82 5.79
N ASN A 28 22.41 20.94 6.51
CA ASN A 28 23.65 21.68 6.75
C ASN A 28 24.50 21.09 7.91
N ASN A 29 24.14 19.92 8.43
CA ASN A 29 24.75 19.21 9.57
C ASN A 29 24.79 19.99 10.91
N THR A 30 23.99 21.06 11.09
CA THR A 30 23.74 21.70 12.41
C THR A 30 22.99 20.76 13.37
N LEU A 31 22.26 19.79 12.82
CA LEU A 31 21.63 18.64 13.48
C LEU A 31 22.18 17.36 12.83
N LYS A 32 23.16 16.72 13.48
CA LYS A 32 23.78 15.47 12.99
C LYS A 32 22.78 14.31 12.98
N THR A 33 22.98 13.32 12.10
CA THR A 33 22.36 11.98 12.22
C THR A 33 22.50 11.47 13.65
N GLY A 34 21.42 10.96 14.24
CA GLY A 34 21.37 10.54 15.64
C GLY A 34 21.04 11.65 16.66
N THR A 35 20.89 12.94 16.29
CA THR A 35 20.60 14.04 17.24
C THR A 35 19.13 14.10 17.70
N LYS A 36 18.85 14.33 19.01
CA LYS A 36 17.46 14.40 19.51
C LYS A 36 16.73 15.66 19.07
N LEU A 37 15.65 15.49 18.31
CA LEU A 37 14.64 16.52 18.21
C LEU A 37 13.86 16.59 19.52
N PRO A 38 13.66 17.79 20.11
CA PRO A 38 12.87 17.94 21.32
C PRO A 38 11.48 17.30 21.16
N SER A 39 10.96 16.66 22.21
CA SER A 39 9.66 15.98 22.13
C SER A 39 8.55 16.96 21.73
N VAL A 40 7.45 16.45 21.15
CA VAL A 40 6.30 17.27 20.70
C VAL A 40 5.85 18.29 21.76
N ARG A 41 5.86 17.89 23.04
CA ARG A 41 5.54 18.76 24.17
C ARG A 41 6.59 19.85 24.42
N VAL A 42 7.87 19.51 24.41
CA VAL A 42 8.97 20.46 24.65
C VAL A 42 9.10 21.45 23.49
N MET A 43 9.01 20.98 22.25
CA MET A 43 9.03 21.83 21.06
C MET A 43 7.81 22.77 21.01
N SER A 44 6.62 22.27 21.36
CA SER A 44 5.39 23.08 21.48
C SER A 44 5.54 24.20 22.52
N GLN A 45 6.16 23.90 23.67
CA GLN A 45 6.44 24.90 24.71
C GLN A 45 7.54 25.88 24.28
N LYS A 46 8.64 25.40 23.69
CA LYS A 46 9.78 26.23 23.26
C LYS A 46 9.41 27.23 22.16
N GLN A 47 8.59 26.82 21.19
CA GLN A 47 8.15 27.67 20.08
C GLN A 47 6.82 28.39 20.35
N GLY A 48 6.14 28.08 21.46
CA GLY A 48 4.84 28.65 21.81
C GLY A 48 3.76 28.40 20.75
N ILE A 49 3.67 27.17 20.25
CA ILE A 49 2.72 26.72 19.20
C ILE A 49 2.00 25.44 19.65
N SER A 50 0.87 25.12 19.02
CA SER A 50 0.06 23.95 19.45
C SER A 50 0.79 22.62 19.18
N LYS A 51 0.58 21.64 20.07
CA LYS A 51 1.19 20.30 19.96
C LYS A 51 0.89 19.65 18.62
N ASN A 52 -0.35 19.73 18.14
CA ASN A 52 -0.76 19.18 16.84
C ASN A 52 0.03 19.77 15.66
N THR A 53 0.43 21.06 15.75
CA THR A 53 1.28 21.72 14.75
C THR A 53 2.70 21.12 14.75
N VAL A 54 3.22 20.77 15.92
CA VAL A 54 4.52 20.11 16.07
C VAL A 54 4.46 18.64 15.65
N THR A 55 3.42 17.90 16.05
CA THR A 55 3.22 16.50 15.62
C THR A 55 3.23 16.42 14.10
N LYS A 56 2.44 17.26 13.43
CA LYS A 56 2.37 17.29 11.97
C LYS A 56 3.71 17.66 11.32
N ALA A 57 4.48 18.58 11.91
CA ALA A 57 5.83 18.90 11.41
C ALA A 57 6.78 17.69 11.48
N TYR A 58 6.66 16.87 12.54
CA TYR A 58 7.51 15.72 12.76
C TYR A 58 7.09 14.52 11.90
N GLU A 59 5.78 14.30 11.72
CA GLU A 59 5.25 13.32 10.75
C GLU A 59 5.78 13.58 9.33
N GLU A 60 5.81 14.84 8.88
CA GLU A 60 6.35 15.18 7.56
C GLU A 60 7.88 15.01 7.49
N LEU A 61 8.62 15.34 8.56
CA LEU A 61 10.07 15.06 8.65
C LEU A 61 10.38 13.55 8.61
N GLU A 62 9.51 12.72 9.20
CA GLU A 62 9.66 11.27 9.24
C GLU A 62 9.37 10.64 7.88
N LYS A 63 8.25 11.03 7.24
CA LYS A 63 7.92 10.62 5.86
C LYS A 63 9.03 10.98 4.88
N ALA A 64 9.65 12.15 5.04
CA ALA A 64 10.74 12.62 4.21
C ALA A 64 12.13 12.03 4.58
N GLY A 65 12.20 11.13 5.58
CA GLY A 65 13.42 10.41 5.96
C GLY A 65 14.46 11.25 6.71
N TYR A 66 14.14 12.48 7.11
CA TYR A 66 14.98 13.34 7.94
C TYR A 66 14.97 12.95 9.41
N ILE A 67 13.94 12.21 9.85
CA ILE A 67 13.89 11.62 11.18
C ILE A 67 13.29 10.21 11.18
N THR A 68 13.42 9.50 12.29
CA THR A 68 12.74 8.23 12.58
C THR A 68 12.23 8.23 14.02
N SER A 69 11.00 7.75 14.23
CA SER A 69 10.37 7.61 15.53
C SER A 69 10.70 6.23 16.12
N VAL A 70 11.39 6.23 17.26
CA VAL A 70 11.65 5.01 18.03
C VAL A 70 10.61 4.94 19.16
N PRO A 71 9.80 3.86 19.26
CA PRO A 71 8.76 3.73 20.26
C PRO A 71 9.27 4.01 21.68
N LYS A 72 8.54 4.87 22.40
CA LYS A 72 8.88 5.43 23.72
C LYS A 72 10.11 6.36 23.76
N SER A 73 11.13 6.15 22.92
CA SER A 73 12.38 6.94 22.95
C SER A 73 12.31 8.32 22.26
N GLY A 74 11.44 8.49 21.25
CA GLY A 74 11.19 9.76 20.55
C GLY A 74 11.77 9.83 19.13
N PHE A 75 11.99 11.05 18.62
CA PHE A 75 12.26 11.32 17.20
C PHE A 75 13.74 11.58 16.90
N PHE A 76 14.40 10.71 16.12
CA PHE A 76 15.84 10.70 15.84
C PHE A 76 16.14 11.23 14.46
N VAL A 77 17.03 12.22 14.34
CA VAL A 77 17.53 12.67 13.03
C VAL A 77 18.13 11.51 12.27
N LYS A 78 17.66 11.30 11.04
CA LYS A 78 18.21 10.38 10.05
C LYS A 78 18.64 11.22 8.85
N LYS A 79 19.75 10.86 8.21
CA LYS A 79 20.10 11.43 6.90
C LYS A 79 19.52 10.52 5.81
N PRO A 80 18.82 11.05 4.80
CA PRO A 80 18.38 10.25 3.65
C PRO A 80 19.62 9.66 2.94
N GLY A 81 19.84 8.35 3.06
CA GLY A 81 20.93 7.64 2.37
C GLY A 81 21.71 6.58 3.16
N GLU A 82 21.63 6.54 4.50
CA GLU A 82 22.39 5.56 5.30
C GLU A 82 21.52 4.41 5.86
N THR A 83 22.07 3.20 5.79
CA THR A 83 21.50 1.92 6.29
C THR A 83 22.41 1.34 7.36
N LEU A 84 21.83 0.80 8.44
CA LEU A 84 22.58 0.15 9.52
C LEU A 84 22.72 -1.36 9.24
N GLU A 85 23.95 -1.87 9.22
CA GLU A 85 24.21 -3.32 9.10
C GLU A 85 24.41 -3.98 10.47
N LEU A 86 23.89 -5.21 10.62
CA LEU A 86 24.25 -6.14 11.69
C LEU A 86 24.72 -7.47 11.07
N ASN A 87 26.05 -7.59 11.05
CA ASN A 87 26.91 -8.73 10.75
C ASN A 87 26.43 -10.11 11.30
N SER A 88 26.73 -11.29 10.71
CA SER A 88 27.37 -11.68 9.42
C SER A 88 27.16 -13.21 9.19
N ILE A 89 27.76 -13.74 8.11
CA ILE A 89 28.18 -15.14 7.81
C ILE A 89 27.25 -15.88 6.82
N ASN A 90 27.71 -16.38 5.66
CA ASN A 90 28.96 -16.16 4.90
C ASN A 90 28.75 -16.67 3.46
N THR A 91 29.28 -15.97 2.46
CA THR A 91 29.73 -16.60 1.20
C THR A 91 31.00 -15.91 0.75
N ASN A 92 32.08 -16.69 0.65
CA ASN A 92 33.39 -16.19 0.26
C ASN A 92 33.48 -15.97 -1.26
N GLN A 93 34.33 -14.99 -1.59
CA GLN A 93 35.14 -14.79 -2.79
C GLN A 93 34.72 -13.60 -3.67
N GLU A 94 35.49 -12.51 -3.58
CA GLU A 94 36.19 -11.93 -4.73
C GLU A 94 37.35 -11.01 -4.27
N ASP A 95 38.56 -11.47 -4.58
CA ASP A 95 39.83 -10.79 -4.91
C ASP A 95 40.40 -9.56 -4.13
N GLN A 96 41.60 -9.82 -3.60
CA GLN A 96 42.78 -8.93 -3.56
C GLN A 96 42.66 -7.57 -2.84
N ILE A 97 42.51 -7.64 -1.51
CA ILE A 97 42.92 -6.54 -0.62
C ILE A 97 44.41 -6.74 -0.27
N PRO A 98 45.29 -5.72 -0.42
CA PRO A 98 46.70 -5.84 -0.09
C PRO A 98 46.92 -6.08 1.41
N THR A 99 47.93 -6.89 1.75
CA THR A 99 48.20 -7.30 3.13
C THR A 99 48.64 -6.11 3.99
N VAL A 100 48.28 -6.15 5.28
CA VAL A 100 48.59 -5.09 6.28
C VAL A 100 50.06 -4.68 6.26
N GLU A 101 50.97 -5.64 6.05
CA GLU A 101 52.42 -5.44 6.00
C GLU A 101 52.85 -4.50 4.84
N SER A 102 52.31 -4.68 3.62
CA SER A 102 52.64 -3.78 2.50
C SER A 102 52.03 -2.39 2.65
N ILE A 103 50.96 -2.26 3.43
CA ILE A 103 50.35 -0.96 3.77
C ILE A 103 51.21 -0.26 4.85
N MET A 104 51.76 -1.03 5.81
CA MET A 104 52.64 -0.49 6.85
C MET A 104 53.99 -0.05 6.30
N ASP A 105 54.64 -0.84 5.44
CA ASP A 105 55.93 -0.45 4.84
C ASP A 105 55.84 0.85 4.04
N ALA A 106 54.78 0.99 3.21
CA ALA A 106 54.50 2.22 2.47
C ALA A 106 54.22 3.44 3.38
N ALA A 107 53.75 3.22 4.61
CA ALA A 107 53.48 4.28 5.59
C ALA A 107 54.71 4.68 6.43
N VAL A 108 55.81 3.91 6.38
CA VAL A 108 57.03 4.22 7.15
C VAL A 108 57.90 5.26 6.44
N GLU A 109 58.03 5.21 5.11
CA GLU A 109 58.90 6.12 4.35
C GLU A 109 58.38 7.57 4.28
N SER A 110 57.09 7.82 4.50
CA SER A 110 56.49 9.17 4.40
C SER A 110 56.58 10.02 5.69
N LYS A 111 57.30 9.55 6.73
CA LYS A 111 57.50 10.30 7.98
C LYS A 111 58.44 11.50 7.81
N LYS A 112 57.93 12.58 7.20
CA LYS A 112 58.44 13.94 7.42
C LYS A 112 57.43 15.08 7.39
N ASP A 113 56.17 14.82 7.04
CA ASP A 113 55.04 15.71 7.36
C ASP A 113 54.05 14.98 8.27
N THR A 114 53.84 15.55 9.47
CA THR A 114 53.12 14.88 10.56
C THR A 114 51.61 14.99 10.37
N PHE A 115 51.01 14.00 9.73
CA PHE A 115 49.55 13.89 9.61
C PHE A 115 48.93 13.45 10.95
N VAL A 116 48.17 14.36 11.58
CA VAL A 116 47.48 14.12 12.86
C VAL A 116 45.99 13.86 12.58
N MET A 117 45.54 12.62 12.78
CA MET A 117 44.12 12.29 12.84
C MET A 117 43.56 12.64 14.22
N ALA A 118 42.48 13.42 14.26
CA ALA A 118 41.74 13.72 15.49
C ALA A 118 40.58 12.72 15.68
N ASP A 119 40.37 12.26 16.91
CA ASP A 119 39.30 11.35 17.30
C ASP A 119 37.92 12.06 17.18
N PRO A 120 36.91 11.52 16.46
CA PRO A 120 35.67 12.24 16.20
C PRO A 120 34.71 12.37 17.39
N PHE A 121 34.94 11.66 18.51
CA PHE A 121 33.96 11.50 19.60
C PHE A 121 34.45 11.83 21.01
N ASP A 122 35.64 12.40 21.17
CA ASP A 122 36.10 12.94 22.46
C ASP A 122 35.49 14.36 22.73
N SER A 123 34.15 14.43 22.80
CA SER A 123 33.38 15.49 23.51
C SER A 123 31.85 15.26 23.47
N GLU A 124 31.35 14.67 24.55
CA GLU A 124 30.05 14.91 25.24
C GLU A 124 28.67 14.70 24.54
N GLU A 125 27.99 13.66 25.06
CA GLU A 125 26.54 13.50 25.36
C GLU A 125 25.45 13.39 24.25
N ASP A 126 24.92 12.17 24.09
CA ASP A 126 23.59 11.86 23.52
C ASP A 126 22.59 11.49 24.65
N THR A 127 21.49 12.25 24.79
CA THR A 127 20.53 12.10 25.90
C THR A 127 19.12 11.73 25.43
N ARG A 128 18.79 10.43 25.43
CA ARG A 128 17.47 9.96 24.96
C ARG A 128 16.77 8.84 25.73
N ASN A 129 15.79 9.23 26.55
CA ASN A 129 14.51 8.53 26.70
C ASN A 129 13.41 9.55 27.11
N GLU A 130 12.51 9.26 28.05
CA GLU A 130 11.13 8.83 27.74
C GLU A 130 10.13 9.94 28.13
N PRO A 131 9.08 10.29 27.36
CA PRO A 131 8.13 11.33 27.76
C PRO A 131 7.08 10.82 28.78
N THR A 132 7.21 11.23 30.04
CA THR A 132 6.23 10.98 31.11
C THR A 132 5.16 12.08 31.23
N VAL A 133 4.00 11.73 31.79
CA VAL A 133 2.80 12.59 31.93
C VAL A 133 2.64 13.05 33.39
N PRO A 134 2.43 14.36 33.67
CA PRO A 134 2.17 14.85 35.03
C PRO A 134 0.68 14.76 35.40
N LYS A 135 0.42 14.36 36.65
CA LYS A 135 -0.90 14.38 37.31
C LYS A 135 -1.20 15.79 37.85
N GLN A 136 -2.46 16.22 37.81
CA GLN A 136 -3.07 16.99 38.90
C GLN A 136 -4.55 16.63 39.03
N SER A 137 -5.05 16.73 40.27
CA SER A 137 -6.37 16.27 40.70
C SER A 137 -7.21 17.44 41.20
N GLU A 138 -8.24 17.79 40.45
CA GLU A 138 -9.55 18.23 40.92
C GLU A 138 -10.48 18.26 39.69
N SER A 139 -11.74 17.86 39.86
CA SER A 139 -12.64 17.57 38.73
C SER A 139 -13.14 18.85 38.06
N ALA A 140 -12.41 19.32 37.06
CA ALA A 140 -12.87 20.39 36.18
C ALA A 140 -14.18 19.99 35.48
N PRO A 141 -15.19 20.87 35.41
CA PRO A 141 -16.46 20.55 34.78
C PRO A 141 -16.30 20.39 33.28
N ILE A 142 -17.08 19.49 32.68
CA ILE A 142 -16.99 19.19 31.25
C ILE A 142 -17.93 20.13 30.51
N ILE A 143 -17.39 20.91 29.59
CA ILE A 143 -18.16 21.90 28.83
C ILE A 143 -18.39 21.34 27.42
N LEU A 144 -19.65 21.16 27.05
CA LEU A 144 -20.03 20.73 25.70
C LEU A 144 -19.88 21.86 24.68
N SER A 145 -19.82 21.53 23.40
CA SER A 145 -19.77 22.50 22.29
C SER A 145 -20.97 23.46 22.24
N SER A 146 -22.08 23.10 22.88
CA SER A 146 -23.25 23.96 23.12
C SER A 146 -23.05 25.04 24.19
N GLY A 147 -21.91 25.04 24.90
CA GLY A 147 -21.62 25.93 26.03
C GLY A 147 -22.20 25.47 27.37
N GLN A 148 -22.88 24.31 27.40
CA GLN A 148 -23.49 23.77 28.62
C GLN A 148 -22.42 23.11 29.52
N VAL A 149 -22.42 23.45 30.81
CA VAL A 149 -21.40 23.06 31.79
C VAL A 149 -21.92 21.89 32.63
N ILE A 150 -21.29 20.73 32.49
CA ILE A 150 -21.65 19.48 33.16
C ILE A 150 -20.77 19.30 34.40
N GLN A 151 -21.39 19.14 35.57
CA GLN A 151 -20.67 19.15 36.86
C GLN A 151 -20.46 17.74 37.43
N SER A 152 -21.04 16.71 36.83
CA SER A 152 -20.86 15.31 37.25
C SER A 152 -20.73 14.32 36.10
N SER A 153 -20.07 13.19 36.35
CA SER A 153 -19.99 12.06 35.42
C SER A 153 -21.34 11.37 35.18
N ALA A 154 -22.30 11.52 36.09
CA ALA A 154 -23.67 11.02 35.92
C ALA A 154 -24.45 11.86 34.89
N GLU A 155 -24.35 13.19 34.95
CA GLU A 155 -24.93 14.09 33.96
C GLU A 155 -24.28 13.91 32.58
N LEU A 156 -22.95 13.74 32.53
CA LEU A 156 -22.23 13.49 31.27
C LEU A 156 -22.72 12.23 30.57
N ASN A 157 -22.90 11.13 31.32
CA ASN A 157 -23.48 9.90 30.77
C ASN A 157 -24.94 10.10 30.33
N SER A 158 -25.68 11.04 30.92
CA SER A 158 -27.03 11.39 30.45
C SER A 158 -27.02 12.24 29.16
N GLU A 159 -25.95 12.99 28.90
CA GLU A 159 -25.76 13.84 27.71
C GLU A 159 -25.16 13.06 26.53
N LEU A 160 -24.15 12.23 26.78
CA LEU A 160 -23.62 11.29 25.78
C LEU A 160 -24.67 10.29 25.29
N ASN A 161 -25.64 9.93 26.15
CA ASN A 161 -26.79 9.12 25.76
C ASN A 161 -27.93 9.92 25.08
N LYS A 162 -27.80 11.24 24.92
CA LYS A 162 -28.71 12.10 24.13
C LYS A 162 -28.14 12.44 22.75
N THR A 163 -26.82 12.52 22.61
CA THR A 163 -26.14 12.78 21.33
C THR A 163 -25.86 11.48 20.57
N SER A 164 -26.93 10.87 20.07
CA SER A 164 -26.92 9.58 19.36
C SER A 164 -26.33 9.63 17.95
N LEU A 165 -25.04 9.97 17.82
CA LEU A 165 -24.26 9.74 16.59
C LEU A 165 -22.79 9.45 16.93
N SER A 166 -22.35 8.22 16.71
CA SER A 166 -20.97 7.76 16.89
C SER A 166 -20.04 8.33 15.82
N THR A 167 -18.76 8.60 16.16
CA THR A 167 -17.77 8.93 15.11
C THR A 167 -17.27 7.66 14.42
N PRO A 168 -16.83 7.71 13.14
CA PRO A 168 -16.37 6.52 12.41
C PRO A 168 -15.22 5.77 13.11
N GLU A 169 -14.32 6.48 13.78
CA GLU A 169 -13.21 5.90 14.53
C GLU A 169 -13.67 5.18 15.81
N GLN A 170 -14.75 5.66 16.44
CA GLN A 170 -15.38 5.00 17.59
C GLN A 170 -16.07 3.71 17.16
N GLU A 171 -16.77 3.72 16.01
CA GLU A 171 -17.37 2.51 15.45
C GLU A 171 -16.32 1.47 15.07
N LEU A 172 -15.24 1.90 14.40
CA LEU A 172 -14.14 1.01 14.03
C LEU A 172 -13.46 0.41 15.26
N SER A 173 -13.20 1.23 16.30
CA SER A 173 -12.64 0.76 17.58
C SER A 173 -13.53 -0.27 18.26
N GLU A 174 -14.86 -0.06 18.24
CA GLU A 174 -15.82 -1.01 18.80
C GLU A 174 -15.88 -2.32 17.99
N LEU A 175 -15.83 -2.25 16.66
CA LEU A 175 -15.71 -3.43 15.79
C LEU A 175 -14.43 -4.22 16.07
N TYR A 176 -13.29 -3.54 16.23
CA TYR A 176 -12.04 -4.18 16.66
C TYR A 176 -12.16 -4.85 18.03
N ARG A 177 -12.84 -4.22 18.99
CA ARG A 177 -13.09 -4.80 20.33
C ARG A 177 -13.95 -6.07 20.23
N GLN A 178 -15.03 -6.04 19.44
CA GLN A 178 -15.91 -7.18 19.22
C GLN A 178 -15.19 -8.32 18.48
N ALA A 179 -14.47 -8.00 17.40
CA ALA A 179 -13.66 -8.95 16.64
C ALA A 179 -12.56 -9.58 17.50
N PHE A 180 -11.94 -8.84 18.42
CA PHE A 180 -10.95 -9.37 19.36
C PHE A 180 -11.57 -10.36 20.37
N ILE A 181 -12.75 -10.05 20.92
CA ILE A 181 -13.49 -10.96 21.81
C ILE A 181 -13.86 -12.25 21.08
N LYS A 182 -14.41 -12.14 19.86
CA LYS A 182 -14.77 -13.25 18.96
C LYS A 182 -13.55 -14.13 18.64
N ASN A 183 -12.44 -13.52 18.21
CA ASN A 183 -11.19 -14.22 17.93
C ASN A 183 -10.61 -14.94 19.16
N LYS A 184 -10.68 -14.34 20.36
CA LYS A 184 -10.20 -14.98 21.60
C LYS A 184 -10.97 -16.27 21.94
N GLN A 185 -12.21 -16.40 21.49
CA GLN A 185 -13.01 -17.62 21.63
C GLN A 185 -12.77 -18.62 20.49
N HIS A 186 -12.40 -18.17 19.29
CA HIS A 186 -12.25 -18.99 18.08
C HIS A 186 -10.81 -19.48 17.82
N LYS A 187 -9.77 -18.85 18.37
CA LYS A 187 -8.34 -19.19 18.16
C LYS A 187 -7.86 -20.51 18.80
N VAL A 188 -8.73 -21.50 18.95
CA VAL A 188 -8.34 -22.83 19.47
C VAL A 188 -7.85 -23.76 18.36
N ASN A 189 -8.37 -23.68 17.11
CA ASN A 189 -8.07 -24.67 16.05
C ASN A 189 -8.26 -24.20 14.58
N LYS A 190 -8.22 -22.89 14.26
CA LYS A 190 -8.35 -22.45 12.85
C LYS A 190 -6.98 -22.19 12.23
N GLU A 191 -6.61 -22.99 11.23
CA GLU A 191 -5.45 -22.72 10.37
C GLU A 191 -5.74 -21.51 9.47
N ASP A 192 -4.79 -20.60 9.35
CA ASP A 192 -4.94 -19.38 8.53
C ASP A 192 -4.78 -19.73 7.04
N SER A 193 -5.87 -19.62 6.28
CA SER A 193 -5.92 -19.92 4.85
C SER A 193 -5.07 -18.93 4.03
N LEU A 194 -4.18 -19.45 3.18
CA LEU A 194 -3.37 -18.70 2.19
C LEU A 194 -4.15 -17.59 1.47
N ILE A 195 -5.37 -17.91 1.01
CA ILE A 195 -6.20 -17.00 0.21
C ILE A 195 -7.07 -16.07 1.06
N GLY A 196 -6.95 -16.15 2.39
CA GLY A 196 -7.79 -15.46 3.36
C GLY A 196 -8.96 -16.30 3.87
N ASP A 197 -9.55 -15.79 4.95
CA ASP A 197 -10.67 -16.37 5.68
C ASP A 197 -11.89 -16.52 4.78
N GLU A 198 -12.58 -17.64 4.92
CA GLU A 198 -13.77 -17.96 4.12
C GLU A 198 -14.93 -16.97 4.37
N THR A 199 -15.12 -16.51 5.61
CA THR A 199 -16.15 -15.53 5.96
C THR A 199 -15.91 -14.22 5.22
N LEU A 200 -14.65 -13.77 5.17
CA LEU A 200 -14.26 -12.58 4.44
C LEU A 200 -14.52 -12.77 2.94
N ARG A 201 -14.05 -13.87 2.35
CA ARG A 201 -14.26 -14.13 0.92
C ARG A 201 -15.75 -14.20 0.55
N ILE A 202 -16.61 -14.79 1.40
CA ILE A 202 -18.06 -14.75 1.23
C ILE A 202 -18.60 -13.32 1.31
N ALA A 203 -18.12 -12.52 2.26
CA ALA A 203 -18.51 -11.11 2.40
C ALA A 203 -18.11 -10.25 1.19
N VAL A 204 -16.91 -10.48 0.62
CA VAL A 204 -16.46 -9.84 -0.62
C VAL A 204 -17.31 -10.27 -1.82
N ALA A 205 -17.67 -11.55 -1.92
CA ALA A 205 -18.56 -12.02 -2.98
C ALA A 205 -19.96 -11.38 -2.89
N ALA A 206 -20.54 -11.30 -1.69
CA ALA A 206 -21.80 -10.61 -1.45
C ALA A 206 -21.72 -9.11 -1.77
N PHE A 207 -20.60 -8.45 -1.45
CA PHE A 207 -20.34 -7.06 -1.83
C PHE A 207 -20.33 -6.88 -3.36
N LEU A 208 -19.57 -7.69 -4.10
CA LEU A 208 -19.52 -7.61 -5.57
C LEU A 208 -20.88 -7.91 -6.23
N TYR A 209 -21.65 -8.85 -5.69
CA TYR A 209 -23.00 -9.13 -6.15
C TYR A 209 -23.94 -7.94 -5.91
N ASN A 210 -23.88 -7.30 -4.74
CA ASN A 210 -24.76 -6.19 -4.40
C ASN A 210 -24.41 -4.90 -5.16
N PHE A 211 -23.13 -4.50 -5.17
CA PHE A 211 -22.66 -3.21 -5.69
C PHE A 211 -22.23 -3.25 -7.16
N ARG A 212 -21.63 -4.35 -7.63
CA ARG A 212 -21.15 -4.50 -9.01
C ARG A 212 -21.97 -5.50 -9.84
N LYS A 213 -23.11 -5.98 -9.32
CA LYS A 213 -24.00 -7.00 -9.92
C LYS A 213 -23.28 -8.25 -10.42
N THR A 214 -22.13 -8.57 -9.84
CA THR A 214 -21.23 -9.61 -10.34
C THR A 214 -21.22 -10.78 -9.37
N ASP A 215 -21.75 -11.93 -9.81
CA ASP A 215 -21.67 -13.18 -9.05
C ASP A 215 -20.26 -13.77 -9.16
N VAL A 216 -19.67 -14.13 -8.02
CA VAL A 216 -18.30 -14.64 -7.94
C VAL A 216 -18.21 -15.77 -6.94
N ASN A 217 -17.45 -16.81 -7.29
CA ASN A 217 -17.18 -17.90 -6.35
C ASN A 217 -16.18 -17.43 -5.28
N PRO A 218 -16.50 -17.48 -3.97
CA PRO A 218 -15.56 -17.14 -2.90
C PRO A 218 -14.23 -17.91 -2.96
N ALA A 219 -14.23 -19.13 -3.50
CA ALA A 219 -13.02 -19.93 -3.68
C ALA A 219 -12.01 -19.35 -4.69
N ASN A 220 -12.44 -18.41 -5.53
CA ASN A 220 -11.62 -17.70 -6.52
C ASN A 220 -11.08 -16.35 -6.01
N ILE A 221 -11.48 -15.94 -4.79
CA ILE A 221 -11.07 -14.67 -4.19
C ILE A 221 -9.76 -14.88 -3.42
N ILE A 222 -8.78 -14.02 -3.66
CA ILE A 222 -7.51 -13.96 -2.94
C ILE A 222 -7.48 -12.67 -2.12
N ILE A 223 -7.34 -12.78 -0.80
CA ILE A 223 -7.19 -11.65 0.11
C ILE A 223 -5.71 -11.30 0.32
N GLY A 224 -5.39 -10.02 0.35
CA GLY A 224 -4.05 -9.49 0.66
C GLY A 224 -4.08 -8.16 1.39
N THR A 225 -2.90 -7.58 1.61
CA THR A 225 -2.71 -6.27 2.27
C THR A 225 -2.52 -5.11 1.30
N ASP A 226 -1.91 -5.37 0.14
CA ASP A 226 -1.61 -4.38 -0.90
C ASP A 226 -1.94 -4.97 -2.28
N ILE A 227 -2.77 -4.25 -3.04
CA ILE A 227 -3.19 -4.62 -4.38
C ILE A 227 -2.00 -4.73 -5.36
N LYS A 228 -0.96 -3.92 -5.18
CA LYS A 228 0.25 -3.92 -6.01
C LYS A 228 1.05 -5.21 -5.82
N GLN A 229 1.11 -5.72 -4.58
CA GLN A 229 1.73 -7.00 -4.26
C GLN A 229 0.90 -8.19 -4.77
N LEU A 230 -0.43 -8.13 -4.65
CA LEU A 230 -1.32 -9.16 -5.22
C LEU A 230 -1.12 -9.27 -6.73
N ILE A 231 -1.17 -8.16 -7.47
CA ILE A 231 -0.95 -8.13 -8.92
C ILE A 231 0.41 -8.73 -9.29
N PHE A 232 1.49 -8.34 -8.60
CA PHE A 232 2.81 -8.91 -8.84
C PHE A 232 2.85 -10.44 -8.66
N ASN A 233 2.23 -10.97 -7.59
CA ASN A 233 2.17 -12.40 -7.32
C ASN A 233 1.35 -13.15 -8.39
N ILE A 234 0.17 -12.62 -8.74
CA ILE A 234 -0.73 -13.21 -9.75
C ILE A 234 -0.04 -13.23 -11.12
N LEU A 235 0.61 -12.15 -11.53
CA LEU A 235 1.34 -12.09 -12.80
C LEU A 235 2.67 -12.88 -12.79
N SER A 236 3.07 -13.43 -11.63
CA SER A 236 4.20 -14.35 -11.48
C SER A 236 3.79 -15.83 -11.52
N LEU A 237 2.52 -16.14 -11.81
CA LEU A 237 2.04 -17.50 -12.04
C LEU A 237 2.60 -18.07 -13.36
N PRO A 238 3.10 -19.33 -13.39
CA PRO A 238 3.63 -19.96 -14.59
C PRO A 238 2.72 -19.87 -15.83
N SER A 239 1.41 -20.05 -15.73
CA SER A 239 0.51 -19.96 -16.90
C SER A 239 0.40 -18.56 -17.53
N LEU A 240 0.78 -17.52 -16.79
CA LEU A 240 0.89 -16.14 -17.28
C LEU A 240 2.33 -15.74 -17.61
N SER A 241 3.33 -16.51 -17.15
CA SER A 241 4.74 -16.12 -17.14
C SER A 241 5.68 -17.00 -17.96
N GLU A 242 5.34 -18.27 -18.14
CA GLU A 242 6.06 -19.19 -19.01
C GLU A 242 5.34 -19.29 -20.36
N ASN A 243 6.11 -19.46 -21.42
CA ASN A 243 5.58 -19.65 -22.76
C ASN A 243 4.60 -20.83 -22.75
N GLY A 244 3.35 -20.57 -23.15
CA GLY A 244 2.24 -21.49 -22.98
C GLY A 244 2.53 -22.86 -23.58
N ILE A 245 2.68 -23.87 -22.71
CA ILE A 245 2.96 -25.27 -23.06
C ILE A 245 4.23 -25.41 -23.91
N LYS A 246 5.37 -25.70 -23.26
CA LYS A 246 6.49 -26.34 -23.97
C LYS A 246 5.97 -27.60 -24.65
N SER A 247 6.04 -27.63 -25.98
CA SER A 247 5.93 -28.89 -26.74
C SER A 247 6.91 -29.88 -26.11
N GLN A 248 6.41 -31.01 -25.59
CA GLN A 248 7.28 -32.06 -25.05
C GLN A 248 8.15 -32.68 -26.16
N GLY A 249 7.72 -32.52 -27.42
CA GLY A 249 8.53 -32.82 -28.60
C GLY A 249 9.64 -31.80 -28.85
N HIS A 250 10.86 -32.30 -29.08
CA HIS A 250 11.93 -31.57 -29.75
C HIS A 250 11.91 -31.85 -31.26
N GLY A 251 12.22 -30.84 -32.09
CA GLY A 251 12.37 -31.01 -33.54
C GLY A 251 11.06 -31.27 -34.29
N LEU A 252 11.01 -32.29 -35.14
CA LEU A 252 9.87 -32.59 -36.02
C LEU A 252 8.54 -32.79 -35.28
N LEU A 253 8.55 -33.25 -34.02
CA LEU A 253 7.34 -33.40 -33.20
C LEU A 253 6.70 -32.05 -32.86
N GLN A 254 7.50 -31.01 -32.58
CA GLN A 254 6.98 -29.65 -32.34
C GLN A 254 6.31 -29.09 -33.60
N LEU A 255 6.89 -29.33 -34.78
CA LEU A 255 6.30 -28.95 -36.06
C LEU A 255 5.00 -29.74 -36.35
N ALA A 256 4.94 -31.01 -35.95
CA ALA A 256 3.74 -31.83 -36.06
C ALA A 256 2.61 -31.31 -35.14
N GLU A 257 2.91 -30.98 -33.89
CA GLU A 257 1.96 -30.38 -32.93
C GLU A 257 1.41 -29.04 -33.41
N LEU A 258 2.28 -28.16 -33.94
CA LEU A 258 1.90 -26.90 -34.58
C LEU A 258 1.02 -27.12 -35.84
N SER A 259 1.29 -28.15 -36.64
CA SER A 259 0.46 -28.50 -37.81
C SER A 259 -0.86 -29.18 -37.47
N SER A 260 -0.98 -29.75 -36.26
CA SER A 260 -2.16 -30.47 -35.79
C SER A 260 -3.17 -29.57 -35.05
N GLY A 261 -2.91 -28.27 -34.94
CA GLY A 261 -3.77 -27.30 -34.26
C GLY A 261 -3.82 -27.41 -32.72
N ASN A 262 -3.09 -28.38 -32.14
CA ASN A 262 -3.10 -28.66 -30.70
C ASN A 262 -1.96 -27.98 -29.93
N GLY A 263 -0.92 -27.48 -30.62
CA GLY A 263 0.09 -26.62 -30.03
C GLY A 263 -0.34 -25.16 -30.09
N HIS A 264 -0.48 -24.50 -28.94
CA HIS A 264 -0.56 -23.04 -28.94
C HIS A 264 0.73 -22.45 -29.52
N PRO A 265 0.68 -21.33 -30.26
CA PRO A 265 1.88 -20.65 -30.69
C PRO A 265 2.77 -20.30 -29.49
N ASN A 266 4.08 -20.22 -29.72
CA ASN A 266 5.06 -19.87 -28.70
C ASN A 266 4.98 -18.36 -28.38
N VAL A 267 3.88 -17.94 -27.74
CA VAL A 267 3.57 -16.54 -27.46
C VAL A 267 4.32 -16.10 -26.21
N ASN A 268 5.22 -15.13 -26.37
CA ASN A 268 5.89 -14.48 -25.25
C ASN A 268 4.89 -13.55 -24.52
N PRO A 269 4.63 -13.75 -23.21
CA PRO A 269 3.68 -12.93 -22.47
C PRO A 269 4.09 -11.45 -22.45
N SER A 270 3.15 -10.54 -22.72
CA SER A 270 3.38 -9.09 -22.63
C SER A 270 2.11 -8.33 -22.27
N ILE A 271 2.25 -7.20 -21.60
CA ILE A 271 1.17 -6.46 -20.95
C ILE A 271 0.97 -5.12 -21.67
N ALA A 272 -0.19 -4.90 -22.27
CA ALA A 272 -0.65 -3.60 -22.72
C ALA A 272 -1.14 -2.77 -21.51
N ILE A 273 -0.78 -1.49 -21.46
CA ILE A 273 -1.27 -0.50 -20.48
C ILE A 273 -1.69 0.77 -21.21
N CYS A 274 -2.63 1.51 -20.65
CA CYS A 274 -2.92 2.87 -21.13
C CYS A 274 -1.70 3.78 -20.99
N GLU A 275 -1.49 4.63 -21.99
CA GLU A 275 -0.72 5.86 -21.84
C GLU A 275 -1.21 6.64 -20.59
N GLY A 276 -0.29 7.30 -19.87
CA GLY A 276 -0.60 7.97 -18.60
C GLY A 276 -0.68 7.08 -17.35
N THR A 277 -0.64 5.75 -17.46
CA THR A 277 -0.63 4.83 -16.29
C THR A 277 0.45 5.19 -15.25
N GLU A 278 0.13 5.09 -13.95
CA GLU A 278 1.01 5.50 -12.84
C GLU A 278 2.41 4.89 -12.92
N ARG A 279 3.46 5.72 -12.78
CA ARG A 279 4.87 5.28 -12.90
C ARG A 279 5.24 4.13 -11.95
N THR A 280 4.67 4.09 -10.75
CA THR A 280 4.88 2.99 -9.80
C THR A 280 4.29 1.69 -10.32
N MET A 281 3.05 1.73 -10.86
CA MET A 281 2.40 0.56 -11.45
C MET A 281 3.18 0.05 -12.67
N LYS A 282 3.59 0.94 -13.59
CA LYS A 282 4.46 0.60 -14.73
C LYS A 282 5.72 -0.17 -14.31
N LYS A 283 6.36 0.26 -13.21
CA LYS A 283 7.52 -0.42 -12.62
C LYS A 283 7.17 -1.80 -12.09
N ILE A 284 6.07 -1.94 -11.34
CA ILE A 284 5.62 -3.23 -10.77
C ILE A 284 5.31 -4.25 -11.88
N LEU A 285 4.57 -3.84 -12.91
CA LEU A 285 4.26 -4.70 -14.05
C LEU A 285 5.55 -5.15 -14.77
N SER A 286 6.52 -4.25 -14.93
CA SER A 286 7.82 -4.58 -15.53
C SER A 286 8.66 -5.57 -14.70
N LEU A 287 8.52 -5.58 -13.36
CA LEU A 287 9.22 -6.53 -12.49
C LEU A 287 8.74 -7.98 -12.68
N THR A 288 7.59 -8.21 -13.33
CA THR A 288 7.06 -9.55 -13.63
C THR A 288 7.81 -10.27 -14.77
N GLY A 289 8.89 -9.65 -15.29
CA GLY A 289 9.70 -10.16 -16.42
C GLY A 289 9.05 -9.99 -17.79
N LYS A 290 7.88 -9.33 -17.87
CA LYS A 290 7.07 -9.22 -19.09
C LYS A 290 7.25 -7.85 -19.72
N PRO A 291 7.43 -7.75 -21.06
CA PRO A 291 7.42 -6.47 -21.75
C PRO A 291 6.10 -5.74 -21.51
N VAL A 292 6.19 -4.51 -21.01
CA VAL A 292 5.06 -3.60 -20.84
C VAL A 292 5.01 -2.67 -22.06
N LYS A 293 3.85 -2.56 -22.68
CA LYS A 293 3.59 -1.82 -23.93
C LYS A 293 2.58 -0.71 -23.64
N GLU A 294 2.98 0.54 -23.84
CA GLU A 294 2.06 1.67 -23.72
C GLU A 294 1.21 1.79 -24.98
N ILE A 295 -0.11 1.84 -24.79
CA ILE A 295 -1.11 1.97 -25.83
C ILE A 295 -1.68 3.40 -25.76
N PRO A 296 -1.65 4.17 -26.87
CA PRO A 296 -2.26 5.50 -26.93
C PRO A 296 -3.74 5.47 -26.57
N GLN A 297 -4.26 6.61 -26.09
CA GLN A 297 -5.68 6.79 -25.82
C GLN A 297 -6.37 7.65 -26.90
N ASP A 298 -7.68 7.45 -27.06
CA ASP A 298 -8.58 8.27 -27.85
C ASP A 298 -9.80 8.71 -27.01
N ASP A 299 -10.80 9.35 -27.64
CA ASP A 299 -12.05 9.81 -27.00
C ASP A 299 -12.86 8.69 -26.30
N SER A 300 -12.49 7.42 -26.50
CA SER A 300 -13.13 6.22 -25.95
C SER A 300 -12.22 5.42 -25.00
N GLY A 301 -11.05 5.96 -24.60
CA GLY A 301 -10.09 5.29 -23.71
C GLY A 301 -8.95 4.60 -24.49
N MET A 302 -8.50 3.41 -24.07
CA MET A 302 -7.39 2.69 -24.70
C MET A 302 -7.66 2.41 -26.20
N ASN A 303 -6.87 2.96 -27.12
CA ASN A 303 -7.15 2.77 -28.55
C ASN A 303 -7.03 1.29 -28.97
N PHE A 304 -8.09 0.78 -29.58
CA PHE A 304 -8.22 -0.64 -29.91
C PHE A 304 -7.29 -1.12 -31.03
N ASP A 305 -7.10 -0.34 -32.08
CA ASP A 305 -6.21 -0.70 -33.20
C ASP A 305 -4.75 -0.85 -32.72
N PHE A 306 -4.30 0.06 -31.85
CA PHE A 306 -2.99 -0.06 -31.21
C PHE A 306 -2.92 -1.26 -30.24
N LEU A 307 -3.99 -1.58 -29.49
CA LEU A 307 -4.04 -2.80 -28.66
C LEU A 307 -3.90 -4.07 -29.51
N VAL A 308 -4.66 -4.19 -30.60
CA VAL A 308 -4.62 -5.35 -31.52
C VAL A 308 -3.23 -5.52 -32.13
N THR A 309 -2.64 -4.43 -32.64
CA THR A 309 -1.33 -4.45 -33.31
C THR A 309 -0.14 -4.56 -32.35
N SER A 310 -0.32 -4.26 -31.06
CA SER A 310 0.74 -4.36 -30.04
C SER A 310 1.30 -5.77 -29.86
N GLY A 311 0.54 -6.81 -30.20
CA GLY A 311 0.87 -8.20 -29.87
C GLY A 311 0.97 -8.46 -28.36
N ALA A 312 0.22 -7.72 -27.54
CA ALA A 312 0.06 -8.02 -26.12
C ALA A 312 -0.71 -9.34 -25.90
N THR A 313 -0.46 -9.98 -24.75
CA THR A 313 -1.25 -11.12 -24.27
C THR A 313 -2.19 -10.70 -23.14
N MET A 314 -1.86 -9.64 -22.42
CA MET A 314 -2.69 -9.14 -21.32
C MET A 314 -2.93 -7.65 -21.51
N VAL A 315 -4.11 -7.17 -21.13
CA VAL A 315 -4.42 -5.75 -21.07
C VAL A 315 -4.67 -5.35 -19.62
N PHE A 316 -4.01 -4.30 -19.15
CA PHE A 316 -4.23 -3.70 -17.84
C PHE A 316 -5.00 -2.40 -18.02
N THR A 317 -6.14 -2.30 -17.34
CA THR A 317 -7.15 -1.25 -17.53
C THR A 317 -7.92 -1.05 -16.22
N THR A 318 -8.51 0.13 -16.02
CA THR A 318 -9.50 0.39 -14.97
C THR A 318 -10.92 0.28 -15.56
N PRO A 319 -11.99 0.14 -14.76
CA PRO A 319 -13.35 0.00 -15.28
C PRO A 319 -13.84 1.19 -16.12
N THR A 320 -13.25 2.37 -15.94
CA THR A 320 -13.69 3.63 -16.58
C THR A 320 -12.64 4.30 -17.46
N ASP A 321 -11.38 3.84 -17.43
CA ASP A 321 -10.18 4.31 -18.18
C ASP A 321 -10.33 5.68 -18.86
N VAL A 322 -10.56 6.69 -18.02
CA VAL A 322 -10.84 8.06 -18.45
C VAL A 322 -9.56 8.67 -19.04
N PRO A 323 -9.58 9.18 -20.29
CA PRO A 323 -8.43 9.89 -20.85
C PRO A 323 -8.16 11.14 -20.00
N PRO A 324 -6.90 11.61 -19.90
CA PRO A 324 -6.52 12.78 -19.09
C PRO A 324 -7.00 14.13 -19.65
N SER A 325 -8.04 14.13 -20.48
CA SER A 325 -8.63 15.27 -21.19
C SER A 325 -9.99 15.61 -20.57
N ASP A 326 -10.29 16.90 -20.41
CA ASP A 326 -11.63 17.40 -19.99
C ASP A 326 -12.74 17.13 -21.03
N SER A 327 -12.48 16.30 -22.06
CA SER A 327 -13.43 15.96 -23.11
C SER A 327 -14.38 14.86 -22.63
N PRO A 328 -15.69 14.97 -22.87
CA PRO A 328 -16.64 13.93 -22.48
C PRO A 328 -16.33 12.64 -23.24
N LEU A 329 -16.16 11.55 -22.49
CA LEU A 329 -15.99 10.21 -23.00
C LEU A 329 -17.11 9.85 -23.99
N LYS A 330 -16.72 9.31 -25.15
CA LYS A 330 -17.63 8.82 -26.17
C LYS A 330 -17.50 7.31 -26.28
N ASP A 331 -18.63 6.62 -26.37
CA ASP A 331 -18.69 5.23 -26.84
C ASP A 331 -17.86 4.20 -26.03
N LEU A 332 -17.81 4.39 -24.70
CA LEU A 332 -17.15 3.47 -23.75
C LEU A 332 -17.63 2.02 -23.90
N ASP A 333 -18.95 1.82 -24.05
CA ASP A 333 -19.54 0.49 -24.18
C ASP A 333 -19.05 -0.23 -25.44
N SER A 334 -18.85 0.50 -26.55
CA SER A 334 -18.26 -0.06 -27.76
C SER A 334 -16.80 -0.48 -27.53
N ARG A 335 -15.96 0.41 -26.99
CA ARG A 335 -14.55 0.09 -26.68
C ARG A 335 -14.43 -1.09 -25.71
N ARG A 336 -15.31 -1.17 -24.72
CA ARG A 336 -15.41 -2.29 -23.78
C ARG A 336 -15.71 -3.61 -24.50
N ASN A 337 -16.70 -3.62 -25.40
CA ASN A 337 -17.04 -4.77 -26.24
C ASN A 337 -15.89 -5.18 -27.18
N GLU A 338 -15.14 -4.22 -27.74
CA GLU A 338 -13.94 -4.49 -28.54
C GLU A 338 -12.87 -5.25 -27.72
N ILE A 339 -12.58 -4.78 -26.50
CA ILE A 339 -11.60 -5.42 -25.59
C ILE A 339 -12.07 -6.82 -25.16
N LEU A 340 -13.37 -7.01 -24.89
CA LEU A 340 -13.95 -8.33 -24.57
C LEU A 340 -13.89 -9.31 -25.76
N SER A 341 -14.14 -8.82 -26.98
CA SER A 341 -13.95 -9.60 -28.21
C SER A 341 -12.48 -10.00 -28.39
N TRP A 342 -11.54 -9.07 -28.12
CA TRP A 342 -10.11 -9.35 -28.20
C TRP A 342 -9.64 -10.38 -27.16
N VAL A 343 -10.12 -10.34 -25.92
CA VAL A 343 -9.70 -11.31 -24.88
C VAL A 343 -10.31 -12.70 -25.09
N THR A 344 -11.51 -12.78 -25.68
CA THR A 344 -12.19 -14.05 -25.98
C THR A 344 -11.64 -14.73 -27.23
N ALA A 345 -11.10 -13.97 -28.19
CA ALA A 345 -10.53 -14.51 -29.43
C ALA A 345 -9.34 -15.47 -29.24
N GLU A 346 -8.60 -15.39 -28.13
CA GLU A 346 -7.42 -16.23 -27.89
C GLU A 346 -7.40 -16.84 -26.48
N PRO A 347 -7.03 -18.13 -26.29
CA PRO A 347 -7.09 -18.81 -25.01
C PRO A 347 -6.11 -18.24 -23.97
N TYR A 348 -4.97 -17.71 -24.42
CA TYR A 348 -3.91 -17.15 -23.57
C TYR A 348 -4.10 -15.66 -23.23
N ARG A 349 -5.15 -14.99 -23.73
CA ARG A 349 -5.42 -13.59 -23.41
C ARG A 349 -6.17 -13.41 -22.09
N TYR A 350 -5.83 -12.36 -21.34
CA TYR A 350 -6.51 -11.95 -20.10
C TYR A 350 -6.64 -10.42 -19.98
N ILE A 351 -7.67 -9.96 -19.26
CA ILE A 351 -7.83 -8.59 -18.78
C ILE A 351 -7.36 -8.56 -17.32
N ILE A 352 -6.58 -7.54 -16.94
CA ILE A 352 -6.21 -7.20 -15.56
C ILE A 352 -6.96 -5.93 -15.21
N GLU A 353 -8.05 -6.06 -14.48
CA GLU A 353 -8.95 -4.96 -14.14
C GLU A 353 -8.55 -4.37 -12.77
N TYR A 354 -8.11 -3.11 -12.78
CA TYR A 354 -7.62 -2.38 -11.62
C TYR A 354 -8.67 -1.38 -11.12
N ASP A 355 -9.58 -1.87 -10.28
CA ASP A 355 -10.66 -1.07 -9.69
C ASP A 355 -10.28 -0.60 -8.28
N THR A 356 -9.38 0.40 -8.20
CA THR A 356 -9.12 1.14 -6.94
C THR A 356 -9.89 2.45 -6.86
N SER A 357 -11.01 2.52 -7.58
CA SER A 357 -11.73 3.77 -7.80
C SER A 357 -12.92 3.88 -6.84
N THR A 358 -13.13 5.06 -6.27
CA THR A 358 -14.44 5.45 -5.73
C THR A 358 -15.38 5.91 -6.85
N CYS A 359 -15.15 5.46 -8.09
CA CYS A 359 -15.85 5.96 -9.26
C CYS A 359 -17.14 5.17 -9.50
N SER A 360 -18.24 5.93 -9.59
CA SER A 360 -19.58 5.57 -10.08
C SER A 360 -20.05 4.15 -9.78
N GLU A 361 -21.10 4.04 -8.97
CA GLU A 361 -21.85 2.80 -8.79
C GLU A 361 -22.27 2.16 -10.14
N ASP A 362 -22.53 3.00 -11.16
CA ASP A 362 -22.94 2.61 -12.51
C ASP A 362 -21.86 1.86 -13.34
N ALA A 363 -20.58 1.92 -12.96
CA ALA A 363 -19.51 1.28 -13.74
C ALA A 363 -19.52 -0.25 -13.52
N THR A 364 -19.97 -1.00 -14.53
CA THR A 364 -20.02 -2.47 -14.51
C THR A 364 -18.62 -3.04 -14.80
N PRO A 365 -18.02 -3.87 -13.91
CA PRO A 365 -16.69 -4.42 -14.15
C PRO A 365 -16.65 -5.40 -15.32
N PHE A 366 -15.53 -5.53 -16.02
CA PHE A 366 -15.33 -6.58 -17.05
C PHE A 366 -15.59 -7.98 -16.48
N LEU A 367 -15.31 -8.18 -15.18
CA LEU A 367 -15.58 -9.41 -14.44
C LEU A 367 -17.04 -9.91 -14.57
N HIS A 368 -18.01 -9.00 -14.68
CA HIS A 368 -19.43 -9.35 -14.86
C HIS A 368 -19.67 -10.16 -16.13
N GLU A 369 -18.99 -9.81 -17.21
CA GLU A 369 -19.21 -10.36 -18.54
C GLU A 369 -18.31 -11.55 -18.85
N ASN A 370 -17.11 -11.62 -18.25
CA ASN A 370 -16.20 -12.74 -18.48
C ASN A 370 -15.28 -13.08 -17.29
N SER A 371 -15.82 -13.85 -16.35
CA SER A 371 -15.09 -14.32 -15.16
C SER A 371 -13.95 -15.32 -15.44
N ASP A 372 -13.90 -15.95 -16.62
CA ASP A 372 -12.81 -16.84 -17.02
C ASP A 372 -11.61 -16.10 -17.65
N LYS A 373 -11.78 -14.83 -18.01
CA LYS A 373 -10.76 -14.00 -18.70
C LYS A 373 -10.33 -12.76 -17.94
N VAL A 374 -11.00 -12.40 -16.85
CA VAL A 374 -10.74 -11.18 -16.09
C VAL A 374 -10.09 -11.51 -14.74
N ILE A 375 -8.91 -10.96 -14.52
CA ILE A 375 -8.24 -10.86 -13.23
C ILE A 375 -8.69 -9.52 -12.63
N TYR A 376 -9.74 -9.54 -11.82
CA TYR A 376 -10.26 -8.34 -11.16
C TYR A 376 -9.50 -8.07 -9.87
N THR A 377 -9.15 -6.81 -9.61
CA THR A 377 -8.41 -6.39 -8.41
C THR A 377 -8.99 -5.11 -7.84
N ASN A 378 -9.14 -5.05 -6.51
CA ASN A 378 -9.72 -3.91 -5.81
C ASN A 378 -9.08 -3.75 -4.41
N SER A 379 -9.13 -2.54 -3.84
CA SER A 379 -8.53 -2.17 -2.55
C SER A 379 -9.60 -1.63 -1.59
N PHE A 380 -9.58 -2.08 -0.34
CA PHE A 380 -10.42 -1.53 0.73
C PHE A 380 -9.86 -0.22 1.31
N GLU A 381 -8.87 0.43 0.69
CA GLU A 381 -8.26 1.69 1.14
C GLU A 381 -9.18 2.93 0.96
N THR A 382 -10.47 2.81 1.29
CA THR A 382 -11.46 3.92 1.29
C THR A 382 -11.56 4.61 2.66
N SER A 383 -12.24 5.76 2.70
CA SER A 383 -12.57 6.48 3.94
C SER A 383 -13.23 5.60 5.01
N THR A 384 -14.07 4.64 4.60
CA THR A 384 -14.80 3.72 5.50
C THR A 384 -13.88 2.82 6.31
N PHE A 385 -12.74 2.40 5.75
CA PHE A 385 -11.79 1.50 6.42
C PHE A 385 -10.58 2.22 7.00
N GLY A 386 -10.38 3.49 6.64
CA GLY A 386 -9.53 4.49 7.32
C GLY A 386 -8.03 4.19 7.38
N THR A 387 -7.63 3.16 8.13
CA THR A 387 -6.24 2.72 8.34
C THR A 387 -5.98 1.27 7.93
N ILE A 388 -7.02 0.50 7.56
CA ILE A 388 -6.85 -0.91 7.20
C ILE A 388 -6.34 -1.01 5.75
N LYS A 389 -5.06 -1.36 5.59
CA LYS A 389 -4.51 -1.79 4.30
C LYS A 389 -4.94 -3.22 4.03
N ALA A 390 -5.94 -3.36 3.16
CA ALA A 390 -6.45 -4.63 2.68
C ALA A 390 -6.86 -4.50 1.22
N ALA A 391 -6.61 -5.54 0.44
CA ALA A 391 -6.96 -5.64 -0.96
C ALA A 391 -7.43 -7.05 -1.28
N PHE A 392 -8.09 -7.21 -2.43
CA PHE A 392 -8.48 -8.51 -2.92
C PHE A 392 -8.37 -8.61 -4.44
N ALA A 393 -8.27 -9.84 -4.92
CA ALA A 393 -8.37 -10.18 -6.33
C ALA A 393 -9.43 -11.27 -6.53
N VAL A 394 -10.18 -11.20 -7.62
CA VAL A 394 -11.01 -12.32 -8.11
C VAL A 394 -10.32 -12.89 -9.34
N LEU A 395 -10.00 -14.18 -9.28
CA LEU A 395 -9.26 -14.87 -10.34
C LEU A 395 -10.16 -15.80 -11.15
N PRO A 396 -9.88 -15.97 -12.46
CA PRO A 396 -10.36 -17.13 -13.22
C PRO A 396 -10.02 -18.43 -12.49
N LYS A 397 -10.93 -19.42 -12.52
CA LYS A 397 -10.81 -20.65 -11.69
C LYS A 397 -9.44 -21.31 -11.80
N LYS A 398 -8.92 -21.46 -13.02
CA LYS A 398 -7.59 -22.05 -13.30
C LYS A 398 -6.46 -21.28 -12.60
N LEU A 399 -6.50 -19.95 -12.62
CA LEU A 399 -5.49 -19.10 -11.96
C LEU A 399 -5.64 -19.14 -10.44
N ALA A 400 -6.85 -19.28 -9.91
CA ALA A 400 -7.08 -19.47 -8.47
C ALA A 400 -6.53 -20.81 -7.95
N GLU A 401 -6.69 -21.90 -8.71
CA GLU A 401 -6.13 -23.21 -8.41
C GLU A 401 -4.59 -23.20 -8.51
N GLU A 402 -4.04 -22.58 -9.55
CA GLU A 402 -2.60 -22.43 -9.72
C GLU A 402 -1.97 -21.54 -8.63
N TYR A 403 -2.62 -20.45 -8.23
CA TYR A 403 -2.15 -19.60 -7.12
C TYR A 403 -2.03 -20.37 -5.82
N LYS A 404 -3.04 -21.20 -5.49
CA LYS A 404 -3.03 -22.05 -4.29
C LYS A 404 -1.87 -23.05 -4.31
N SER A 405 -1.62 -23.69 -5.45
CA SER A 405 -0.51 -24.64 -5.60
C SER A 405 0.87 -23.95 -5.63
N ARG A 406 0.98 -22.77 -6.25
CA ARG A 406 2.22 -21.99 -6.36
C ARG A 406 2.72 -21.49 -5.01
N TYR A 407 1.81 -21.08 -4.14
CA TYR A 407 2.08 -20.47 -2.84
C TYR A 407 1.63 -21.36 -1.67
N GLU A 408 1.55 -22.67 -1.88
CA GLU A 408 1.27 -23.64 -0.82
C GLU A 408 2.29 -23.50 0.33
N GLY A 409 1.81 -23.50 1.57
CA GLY A 409 2.61 -23.27 2.77
C GLY A 409 2.83 -21.80 3.16
N PHE A 410 2.37 -20.82 2.38
CA PHE A 410 2.28 -19.43 2.82
C PHE A 410 0.91 -19.14 3.48
N GLU A 411 0.91 -18.24 4.48
CA GLU A 411 -0.29 -17.71 5.12
C GLU A 411 -0.79 -16.43 4.42
N CYS A 412 -2.06 -16.07 4.61
CA CYS A 412 -2.58 -14.77 4.14
C CYS A 412 -1.88 -13.61 4.87
N PRO A 413 -1.34 -12.60 4.17
CA PRO A 413 -0.60 -11.51 4.81
C PRO A 413 -1.49 -10.55 5.61
N LEU A 414 -2.82 -10.61 5.45
CA LEU A 414 -3.76 -9.78 6.19
C LEU A 414 -4.15 -10.47 7.50
N SER A 415 -3.93 -9.81 8.64
CA SER A 415 -4.17 -10.44 9.96
C SER A 415 -5.61 -10.90 10.15
N SER A 416 -5.81 -12.04 10.83
CA SER A 416 -7.14 -12.63 11.10
C SER A 416 -8.12 -11.64 11.77
N LEU A 417 -7.58 -10.71 12.59
CA LEU A 417 -8.35 -9.64 13.23
C LEU A 417 -8.88 -8.63 12.20
N ASN A 418 -8.03 -8.13 11.31
CA ASN A 418 -8.45 -7.23 10.23
C ASN A 418 -9.45 -7.92 9.30
N GLN A 419 -9.21 -9.20 8.96
CA GLN A 419 -10.13 -9.98 8.15
C GLN A 419 -11.52 -10.10 8.80
N THR A 420 -11.57 -10.33 10.12
CA THR A 420 -12.83 -10.37 10.89
C THR A 420 -13.55 -9.01 10.85
N VAL A 421 -12.83 -7.91 11.09
CA VAL A 421 -13.41 -6.54 11.09
C VAL A 421 -13.98 -6.18 9.73
N ILE A 422 -13.25 -6.42 8.63
CA ILE A 422 -13.74 -6.17 7.27
C ILE A 422 -14.98 -7.03 6.98
N SER A 423 -14.96 -8.32 7.36
CA SER A 423 -16.12 -9.22 7.20
C SER A 423 -17.36 -8.66 7.90
N ASP A 424 -17.22 -8.25 9.16
CA ASP A 424 -18.33 -7.74 9.95
C ASP A 424 -18.84 -6.38 9.41
N ILE A 425 -17.97 -5.53 8.82
CA ILE A 425 -18.38 -4.28 8.11
C ILE A 425 -19.17 -4.59 6.84
N LEU A 426 -18.67 -5.48 5.98
CA LEU A 426 -19.30 -5.83 4.71
C LEU A 426 -20.65 -6.55 4.93
N LEU A 427 -20.73 -7.47 5.88
CA LEU A 427 -21.95 -8.26 6.15
C LEU A 427 -23.02 -7.51 6.94
N SER A 428 -22.66 -6.49 7.73
CA SER A 428 -23.63 -5.74 8.55
C SER A 428 -24.41 -4.69 7.77
N GLY A 429 -24.13 -4.50 6.46
CA GLY A 429 -24.74 -3.44 5.65
C GLY A 429 -24.34 -2.01 6.06
N LYS A 430 -23.47 -1.86 7.08
CA LYS A 430 -22.98 -0.56 7.56
C LYS A 430 -22.24 0.23 6.48
N LEU A 431 -21.59 -0.47 5.54
CA LEU A 431 -20.96 0.16 4.39
C LEU A 431 -21.97 0.98 3.57
N GLN A 432 -23.18 0.44 3.31
CA GLN A 432 -24.23 1.18 2.58
C GLN A 432 -24.60 2.44 3.34
N LYS A 433 -24.98 2.31 4.62
CA LYS A 433 -25.40 3.46 5.45
C LYS A 433 -24.33 4.55 5.52
N TYR A 434 -23.05 4.18 5.55
CA TYR A 434 -21.94 5.13 5.58
C TYR A 434 -21.66 5.78 4.22
N LEU A 435 -21.85 5.06 3.10
CA LEU A 435 -21.78 5.64 1.76
C LEU A 435 -22.95 6.60 1.51
N ASP A 436 -24.18 6.20 1.84
CA ASP A 436 -25.40 7.03 1.77
C ASP A 436 -25.26 8.33 2.59
N GLU A 437 -24.54 8.28 3.73
CA GLU A 437 -24.25 9.42 4.60
C GLU A 437 -23.13 10.34 4.05
N LEU A 438 -22.22 9.81 3.22
CA LEU A 438 -21.16 10.59 2.57
C LEU A 438 -21.61 11.27 1.28
N GLU A 439 -22.58 10.72 0.55
CA GLU A 439 -23.16 11.38 -0.64
C GLU A 439 -24.07 12.59 -0.31
N GLN A 440 -24.46 12.73 0.97
CA GLN A 440 -25.31 13.82 1.46
C GLN A 440 -24.52 15.01 2.04
N LEU A 441 -23.18 15.00 1.95
CA LEU A 441 -22.25 16.00 2.50
C LEU A 441 -21.52 16.81 1.42
#